data_AF-A0A0L9U3H5-F1
#
_entry.id   AF-A0A0L9U3H5-F1
#
_cell.length_a   1.000
_cell.length_b   1.000
_cell.length_c   1.000
_cell.angle_alpha   90.00
_cell.angle_beta   90.00
_cell.angle_gamma   90.00
#
_symmetry.space_group_name_H-M   'P 1'
#
loop_
_entity.id
_entity.type
_entity.pdbx_description
1 polymer ?
#
loop_
_entity_poly.entity_id
_entity_poly.type
_entity_poly.pdbx_seq_one_letter_code
_entity_poly.pdbx_strand_id
1 'polypeptide(L)'
;MQAFAKRFGAVQNDRGKRKDFSPQDAALLIQINFRAYLIRRSKALRVLRELAVAKSKLKEIRAQFNNFSYQPHVARDAEERQRFSEKIIVLLLTVDAIEVR
;
A
#
# COMPACT_ATOMS: atom_id res chain seq x y z
N MET A 1 -22.10 2.35 0.16
CA MET A 1 -22.67 1.68 -1.04
C MET A 1 -22.66 2.55 -2.30
N GLN A 2 -22.77 3.88 -2.22
CA GLN A 2 -22.88 4.76 -3.41
C GLN A 2 -21.64 4.80 -4.33
N ALA A 3 -20.43 4.59 -3.80
CA ALA A 3 -19.21 4.60 -4.61
C ALA A 3 -19.12 3.41 -5.59
N PHE A 4 -19.72 2.27 -5.24
CA PHE A 4 -19.82 1.11 -6.15
C PHE A 4 -20.83 1.38 -7.27
N ALA A 5 -22.00 1.94 -6.93
CA ALA A 5 -23.04 2.27 -7.91
C ALA A 5 -22.53 3.25 -8.99
N LYS A 6 -21.76 4.28 -8.62
CA LYS A 6 -21.18 5.24 -9.57
C LYS A 6 -20.18 4.59 -10.55
N ARG A 7 -19.40 3.60 -10.10
CA ARG A 7 -18.44 2.89 -10.98
C ARG A 7 -19.14 1.99 -12.00
N PHE A 8 -20.23 1.33 -11.61
CA PHE A 8 -21.02 0.53 -12.55
C PHE A 8 -21.78 1.39 -13.58
N GLY A 9 -22.31 2.55 -13.17
CA GLY A 9 -23.00 3.47 -14.07
C GLY A 9 -22.10 4.04 -15.17
N ALA A 10 -20.86 4.42 -14.83
CA ALA A 10 -19.89 4.93 -15.81
C ALA A 10 -19.46 3.86 -16.84
N VAL A 11 -19.34 2.60 -16.41
CA VAL A 11 -19.00 1.46 -17.29
C VAL A 11 -20.17 1.06 -18.20
N GLN A 12 -21.40 1.45 -17.86
CA GLN A 12 -22.59 1.13 -18.64
C GLN A 12 -22.80 2.10 -19.82
N ASN A 13 -22.42 3.37 -19.65
CA ASN A 13 -22.59 4.41 -20.67
C ASN A 13 -21.60 4.30 -21.85
N ASP A 14 -20.49 3.57 -21.68
CA ASP A 14 -19.45 3.42 -22.72
C ASP A 14 -19.65 2.18 -23.62
N ARG A 15 -20.70 1.39 -23.37
CA ARG A 15 -21.04 0.21 -24.18
C ARG A 15 -22.13 0.57 -25.18
N GLY A 16 -21.74 1.01 -26.37
CA GLY A 16 -22.62 0.99 -27.53
C GLY A 16 -23.29 -0.39 -27.71
N LYS A 17 -24.46 -0.42 -28.37
CA LYS A 17 -25.35 -1.58 -28.67
C LYS A 17 -25.07 -2.82 -27.80
N ARG A 18 -25.90 -3.05 -26.78
CA ARG A 18 -25.88 -4.22 -25.87
C ARG A 18 -25.46 -5.48 -26.64
N LYS A 19 -24.21 -5.88 -26.46
CA LYS A 19 -23.68 -7.12 -27.03
C LYS A 19 -24.27 -8.25 -26.19
N ASP A 20 -25.31 -8.89 -26.69
CA ASP A 20 -25.91 -10.04 -26.02
C ASP A 20 -24.88 -11.18 -26.02
N PHE A 21 -24.36 -11.50 -24.84
CA PHE A 21 -23.40 -12.58 -24.65
C PHE A 21 -24.14 -13.90 -24.51
N SER A 22 -23.58 -14.97 -25.07
CA SER A 22 -24.02 -16.32 -24.70
C SER A 22 -23.81 -16.54 -23.20
N PRO A 23 -24.59 -17.41 -22.54
CA PRO A 23 -24.41 -17.72 -21.13
C PRO A 23 -22.96 -18.15 -20.79
N GLN A 24 -22.31 -18.87 -21.69
CA GLN A 24 -20.93 -19.33 -21.55
C GLN A 24 -19.93 -18.17 -21.62
N ASP A 25 -20.08 -17.28 -22.59
CA ASP A 25 -19.21 -16.11 -22.73
C ASP A 25 -19.39 -15.15 -21.55
N ALA A 26 -20.63 -14.96 -21.08
CA ALA A 26 -20.93 -14.16 -19.90
C ALA A 26 -20.27 -14.75 -18.64
N ALA A 27 -20.39 -16.06 -18.44
CA ALA A 27 -19.74 -16.74 -17.31
C ALA A 27 -18.22 -16.61 -17.36
N LEU A 28 -17.61 -16.79 -18.54
CA LEU A 28 -16.17 -16.63 -18.74
C LEU A 28 -15.71 -15.20 -18.42
N LEU A 29 -16.45 -14.20 -18.91
CA LEU A 29 -16.14 -12.80 -18.67
C LEU A 29 -16.22 -12.45 -17.18
N ILE A 30 -17.23 -12.97 -16.46
CA ILE A 30 -17.36 -12.79 -15.01
C ILE A 30 -16.17 -13.42 -14.29
N GLN A 31 -15.79 -14.65 -14.64
CA GLN A 31 -14.67 -15.36 -14.00
C GLN A 31 -13.34 -14.63 -14.19
N ILE A 32 -13.03 -14.21 -15.42
CA ILE A 32 -11.78 -13.49 -15.73
C ILE A 32 -11.72 -12.18 -14.95
N ASN A 33 -12.82 -11.40 -14.95
CA ASN A 33 -12.87 -10.13 -14.23
C ASN A 33 -12.77 -10.31 -12.72
N PHE A 34 -13.41 -11.34 -12.18
CA PHE A 34 -13.35 -11.65 -10.76
C PHE A 34 -11.94 -12.07 -10.33
N ARG A 35 -11.27 -12.93 -11.11
CA ARG A 35 -9.85 -13.28 -10.87
C ARG A 35 -8.96 -12.05 -10.90
N ALA A 36 -9.11 -11.19 -11.92
CA ALA A 36 -8.36 -9.95 -12.01
C ALA A 36 -8.63 -9.01 -10.82
N TYR A 37 -9.87 -8.93 -10.33
CA TYR A 37 -10.21 -8.19 -9.12
C TYR A 37 -9.52 -8.77 -7.88
N LEU A 38 -9.54 -10.09 -7.69
CA LEU A 38 -8.88 -10.73 -6.55
C LEU A 38 -7.38 -10.45 -6.52
N ILE A 39 -6.71 -10.50 -7.69
CA ILE A 39 -5.28 -10.17 -7.81
C ILE A 39 -5.01 -8.70 -7.44
N ARG A 40 -5.82 -7.77 -7.95
CA ARG A 40 -5.68 -6.34 -7.60
C ARG A 40 -5.93 -6.09 -6.11
N ARG A 41 -6.96 -6.72 -5.55
CA ARG A 41 -7.32 -6.59 -4.14
C ARG A 41 -6.23 -7.16 -3.23
N SER A 42 -5.69 -8.34 -3.56
CA SER A 42 -4.62 -8.95 -2.76
C SER A 42 -3.35 -8.10 -2.80
N LYS A 43 -2.99 -7.54 -3.97
CA LYS A 43 -1.86 -6.59 -4.08
C LYS A 43 -2.06 -5.36 -3.20
N ALA A 44 -3.21 -4.71 -3.26
CA ALA A 44 -3.51 -3.53 -2.44
C ALA A 44 -3.46 -3.84 -0.93
N LEU A 45 -4.03 -4.98 -0.52
CA LEU A 45 -3.98 -5.40 0.89
C LEU A 45 -2.56 -5.73 1.36
N ARG A 46 -1.72 -6.28 0.48
CA ARG A 46 -0.32 -6.55 0.78
C ARG A 46 0.44 -5.23 1.02
N VAL A 47 0.31 -4.26 0.12
CA VAL A 47 0.92 -2.92 0.26
C VAL A 47 0.49 -2.26 1.58
N LEU A 48 -0.80 -2.33 1.92
CA LEU A 48 -1.29 -1.77 3.19
C LEU A 48 -0.68 -2.46 4.42
N ARG A 49 -0.45 -3.77 4.38
CA ARG A 49 0.25 -4.49 5.47
C ARG A 49 1.71 -4.06 5.57
N GLU A 50 2.41 -3.98 4.45
CA GLU A 50 3.82 -3.54 4.41
C GLU A 50 3.96 -2.09 4.94
N LEU A 51 3.06 -1.19 4.55
CA LEU A 51 2.98 0.18 5.09
C LEU A 51 2.69 0.22 6.60
N ALA A 52 1.83 -0.66 7.11
CA ALA A 52 1.54 -0.72 8.54
C ALA A 52 2.78 -1.12 9.36
N VAL A 53 3.61 -2.03 8.84
CA VAL A 53 4.89 -2.41 9.46
C VAL A 53 5.86 -1.23 9.45
N ALA A 54 6.04 -0.57 8.30
CA ALA A 54 6.91 0.62 8.19
C ALA A 54 6.47 1.75 9.15
N LYS A 55 5.14 1.99 9.24
CA LYS A 55 4.57 2.95 10.19
C LYS A 55 4.86 2.59 11.65
N SER A 56 4.82 1.30 12.01
CA SER A 56 5.19 0.85 13.36
C SER A 56 6.66 1.18 13.65
N LYS A 57 7.56 0.89 12.70
CA LYS A 57 8.99 1.18 12.83
C LYS A 57 9.26 2.69 12.98
N LEU A 58 8.55 3.52 12.23
CA LEU A 58 8.63 4.98 12.36
C LEU A 58 8.25 5.44 13.78
N LYS A 59 7.20 4.86 14.37
CA LYS A 59 6.79 5.19 15.75
C LYS A 59 7.87 4.83 16.77
N GLU A 60 8.52 3.68 16.61
CA GLU A 60 9.65 3.27 17.46
C GLU A 60 10.82 4.24 17.36
N ILE A 61 11.23 4.60 16.14
CA ILE A 61 12.33 5.55 15.89
C ILE A 61 11.99 6.92 16.49
N ARG A 62 10.75 7.40 16.30
CA ARG A 62 10.29 8.65 16.90
C ARG A 62 10.31 8.61 18.43
N ALA A 63 9.92 7.49 19.04
CA ALA A 63 9.98 7.31 20.49
C ALA A 63 11.42 7.35 21.00
N GLN A 64 12.36 6.73 20.29
CA GLN A 64 13.80 6.79 20.60
C GLN A 64 14.34 8.23 20.48
N PHE A 65 13.95 8.97 19.43
CA PHE A 65 14.38 10.36 19.23
C PHE A 65 13.88 11.30 20.33
N ASN A 66 12.62 11.13 20.73
CA ASN A 66 11.99 11.97 21.76
C ASN A 66 12.37 11.58 23.19
N ASN A 67 13.20 10.55 23.37
CA ASN A 67 13.68 10.16 24.68
C ASN A 67 14.72 11.21 25.15
N PHE A 68 14.35 11.99 26.16
CA PHE A 68 15.16 13.06 26.76
C PHE A 68 16.56 12.59 27.20
N SER A 69 16.71 11.32 27.56
CA SER A 69 18.01 10.73 27.92
C SER A 69 18.86 10.38 26.69
N TYR A 70 18.25 10.12 25.54
CA TYR A 70 18.92 9.64 24.32
C TYR A 70 19.41 10.80 23.44
N GLN A 71 18.73 11.95 23.46
CA GLN A 71 19.11 13.14 22.68
C GLN A 71 20.54 13.67 22.95
N PRO A 72 21.00 13.80 24.22
CA PRO A 72 22.36 14.25 24.51
C PRO A 72 23.44 13.24 24.06
N HIS A 73 23.11 11.94 24.06
CA HIS A 73 24.03 10.87 23.67
C HIS A 73 24.21 10.83 22.15
N VAL A 74 23.11 10.88 21.38
CA VAL A 74 23.16 10.98 19.91
C VAL A 74 23.87 12.26 19.44
N ALA A 75 23.79 13.35 20.20
CA ALA A 75 24.49 14.59 19.86
C ALA A 75 26.02 14.53 20.07
N ARG A 76 26.49 13.69 21.01
CA ARG A 76 27.90 13.60 21.41
C ARG A 76 28.62 12.40 20.82
N ASP A 77 27.90 11.33 20.54
CA ASP A 77 28.42 10.08 20.00
C ASP A 77 28.13 9.99 18.50
N ALA A 78 29.19 10.09 17.70
CA ALA A 78 29.11 10.01 16.25
C ALA A 78 28.65 8.63 15.75
N GLU A 79 28.98 7.56 16.47
CA GLU A 79 28.59 6.19 16.12
C GLU A 79 27.09 5.99 16.36
N GLU A 80 26.57 6.44 17.50
CA GLU A 80 25.13 6.37 17.78
C GLU A 80 24.33 7.27 16.82
N ARG A 81 24.85 8.45 16.45
CA ARG A 81 24.25 9.29 15.41
C ARG A 81 24.20 8.61 14.05
N GLN A 82 25.28 7.92 13.68
CA GLN A 82 25.35 7.16 12.44
C GLN A 82 24.33 6.01 12.43
N ARG A 83 24.31 5.20 13.50
CA ARG A 83 23.33 4.11 13.68
C ARG A 83 21.88 4.61 13.63
N PHE A 84 21.61 5.75 14.24
CA PHE A 84 20.28 6.36 14.20
C PHE A 84 19.90 6.81 12.78
N SER A 85 20.85 7.41 12.05
CA SER A 85 20.67 7.82 10.65
C SER A 85 20.41 6.61 9.75
N GLU A 86 21.13 5.50 9.95
CA GLU A 86 20.92 4.25 9.23
C GLU A 86 19.51 3.68 9.43
N LYS A 87 18.98 3.71 10.67
CA LYS A 87 17.59 3.30 10.94
C LYS A 87 16.58 4.11 10.11
N ILE A 88 16.81 5.41 9.93
CA ILE A 88 15.95 6.29 9.12
C ILE A 88 16.12 5.95 7.63
N ILE A 89 17.36 5.83 7.14
CA ILE A 89 17.65 5.51 5.74
C ILE A 89 16.99 4.17 5.34
N VAL A 90 17.15 3.14 6.16
CA VAL A 90 16.53 1.82 5.93
C VAL A 90 15.00 1.92 5.88
N LEU A 91 14.39 2.72 6.76
CA LEU A 91 12.95 2.95 6.73
C LEU A 91 12.52 3.65 5.43
N LEU A 92 13.24 4.68 4.99
CA LEU A 92 12.96 5.39 3.74
C LEU A 92 13.05 4.46 2.53
N LEU A 93 14.12 3.67 2.43
CA LEU A 93 14.30 2.68 1.36
C LEU A 93 13.21 1.60 1.39
N THR A 94 12.77 1.18 2.59
CA THR A 94 11.67 0.21 2.74
C THR A 94 10.36 0.79 2.22
N VAL A 95 10.05 2.05 2.52
CA VAL A 95 8.84 2.71 2.03
C VAL A 95 8.90 2.94 0.51
N ASP A 96 10.03 3.37 -0.01
CA ASP A 96 10.25 3.56 -1.45
C ASP A 96 10.05 2.24 -2.23
N ALA A 97 10.61 1.15 -1.71
CA ALA A 97 10.42 -0.19 -2.28
C ALA A 97 8.96 -0.69 -2.25
N ILE A 98 8.11 -0.13 -1.38
CA ILE A 98 6.67 -0.42 -1.34
C ILE A 98 5.93 0.41 -2.39
N GLU A 99 6.30 1.67 -2.59
CA GLU A 99 5.67 2.58 -3.56
C GLU A 99 5.92 2.15 -5.01
N VAL A 100 7.11 1.62 -5.30
CA VAL A 100 7.51 1.17 -6.65
C VAL A 100 6.87 -0.18 -7.06
N ARG A 101 6.24 -0.92 -6.13
CA ARG A 101 5.72 -2.29 -6.37
C ARG A 101 4.25 -2.37 -6.76
#